data_AF-A0A7U6KGE5-F1
#
_entry.id   AF-A0A7U6KGE5-F1
#
_cell.length_a   1.000
_cell.length_b   1.000
_cell.length_c   1.000
_cell.angle_alpha   90.00
_cell.angle_beta   90.00
_cell.angle_gamma   90.00
#
_symmetry.space_group_name_H-M   'P 1'
#
loop_
_entity.id
_entity.type
_entity.pdbx_description
1 polymer ?
#
loop_
_entity_poly.entity_id
_entity_poly.type
_entity_poly.pdbx_seq_one_letter_code
_entity_poly.pdbx_strand_id
1 'polypeptide(L)'
;MQLDNNEICDISVLGNLKALKTVSVKEQFIVVGLAKIIGEKVVITENIKTMDGTVLKPYKVMVGNFLKSKVVTPCMENETITFSTKELYSGTNRISIRYESEDAVYSAFTYYMITNEE
;
A
#
# COMPACT_ATOMS: atom_id res chain seq x y z
N MET A 1 1.80 22.52 -6.29
CA MET A 1 0.88 22.11 -5.21
C MET A 1 1.65 21.20 -4.27
N GLN A 2 1.55 21.39 -2.96
CA GLN A 2 2.27 20.60 -1.96
C GLN A 2 1.24 19.83 -1.14
N LEU A 3 1.25 18.51 -1.25
CA LEU A 3 0.32 17.59 -0.60
C LEU A 3 1.07 16.52 0.22
N ASP A 4 2.34 16.78 0.56
CA ASP A 4 3.15 15.87 1.35
C ASP A 4 2.53 15.65 2.74
N ASN A 5 2.76 14.48 3.34
CA ASN A 5 2.29 14.13 4.69
C ASN A 5 0.76 14.18 4.88
N ASN A 6 0.00 13.70 3.89
CA ASN A 6 -1.45 13.50 3.98
C ASN A 6 -1.80 12.00 3.87
N GLU A 7 -3.09 11.69 3.70
CA GLU A 7 -3.62 10.33 3.58
C GLU A 7 -4.20 10.07 2.18
N ILE A 8 -3.61 10.64 1.13
CA ILE A 8 -4.15 10.56 -0.23
C ILE A 8 -3.75 9.23 -0.87
N CYS A 9 -4.74 8.46 -1.37
CA CYS A 9 -4.53 7.20 -2.11
C CYS A 9 -4.70 7.33 -3.63
N ASP A 10 -5.43 8.34 -4.11
CA ASP A 10 -5.73 8.52 -5.54
C ASP A 10 -5.55 9.98 -5.94
N ILE A 11 -4.57 10.24 -6.80
CA ILE A 11 -4.32 11.57 -7.37
C ILE A 11 -4.66 11.66 -8.86
N SER A 12 -5.33 10.66 -9.44
CA SER A 12 -5.77 10.67 -10.84
C SER A 12 -6.69 11.85 -11.16
N VAL A 13 -7.43 12.32 -10.16
CA VAL A 13 -8.28 13.54 -10.24
C VAL A 13 -7.48 14.80 -10.60
N LEU A 14 -6.18 14.82 -10.30
CA LEU A 14 -5.29 15.95 -10.62
C LEU A 14 -4.82 15.93 -12.09
N GLY A 15 -4.90 14.78 -12.78
CA GLY A 15 -4.40 14.61 -14.15
C GLY A 15 -5.05 15.53 -15.18
N ASN A 16 -6.25 16.03 -14.90
CA ASN A 16 -6.98 16.95 -15.78
C ASN A 16 -6.67 18.43 -15.55
N LEU A 17 -5.88 18.77 -14.53
CA LEU A 17 -5.56 20.16 -14.19
C LEU A 17 -4.47 20.72 -15.11
N LYS A 18 -4.87 21.24 -16.29
CA LYS A 18 -3.96 21.77 -17.32
C LYS A 18 -3.00 22.88 -16.85
N ALA A 19 -3.36 23.60 -15.79
CA ALA A 19 -2.53 24.66 -15.22
C ALA A 19 -1.58 24.16 -14.09
N LEU A 20 -1.71 22.90 -13.67
CA LEU A 20 -0.90 22.32 -12.61
C LEU A 20 0.51 22.03 -13.16
N LYS A 21 1.47 22.88 -12.82
CA LYS A 21 2.87 22.75 -13.28
C LYS A 21 3.72 21.85 -12.38
N THR A 22 3.44 21.86 -11.08
CA THR A 22 4.20 21.11 -10.08
C THR A 22 3.27 20.53 -9.04
N VAL A 23 3.56 19.31 -8.62
CA VAL A 23 2.87 18.60 -7.57
C VAL A 23 3.90 17.78 -6.78
N SER A 24 3.70 17.69 -5.47
CA SER A 24 4.42 16.79 -4.59
C SER A 24 3.39 16.13 -3.69
N VAL A 25 3.44 14.80 -3.63
CA VAL A 25 2.52 13.95 -2.87
C VAL A 25 3.33 12.90 -2.13
N LYS A 26 4.32 13.34 -1.36
CA LYS A 26 5.27 12.45 -0.69
C LYS A 26 4.80 12.06 0.70
N GLU A 27 5.31 10.93 1.18
CA GLU A 27 5.16 10.51 2.57
C GLU A 27 3.70 10.36 3.01
N GLN A 28 2.83 9.88 2.11
CA GLN A 28 1.44 9.63 2.48
C GLN A 28 1.37 8.47 3.48
N PHE A 29 0.59 8.63 4.55
CA PHE A 29 0.42 7.59 5.58
C PHE A 29 -1.04 7.17 5.68
N ILE A 30 -1.38 6.03 5.09
CA ILE A 30 -2.76 5.60 4.90
C ILE A 30 -3.05 4.42 5.83
N VAL A 31 -3.90 4.63 6.84
CA VAL A 31 -4.39 3.55 7.71
C VAL A 31 -5.67 2.98 7.12
N VAL A 32 -5.56 1.80 6.53
CA VAL A 32 -6.68 1.18 5.81
C VAL A 32 -7.54 0.30 6.74
N GLY A 33 -6.98 -0.15 7.86
CA GLY A 33 -7.69 -0.96 8.86
C GLY A 33 -7.35 -2.44 8.76
N LEU A 34 -8.34 -3.30 8.45
CA LEU A 34 -8.18 -4.76 8.46
C LEU A 34 -7.91 -5.32 7.06
N ALA A 35 -6.83 -6.09 6.91
CA ALA A 35 -6.61 -6.90 5.70
C ALA A 35 -7.51 -8.15 5.72
N LYS A 36 -7.76 -8.72 4.54
CA LYS A 36 -8.64 -9.88 4.38
C LYS A 36 -7.83 -11.17 4.18
N ILE A 37 -8.35 -12.27 4.72
CA ILE A 37 -7.89 -13.62 4.39
C ILE A 37 -8.93 -14.28 3.49
N ILE A 38 -8.50 -14.82 2.36
CA ILE A 38 -9.34 -15.62 1.46
C ILE A 38 -8.58 -16.90 1.12
N GLY A 39 -9.04 -18.03 1.67
CA GLY A 39 -8.30 -19.29 1.62
C GLY A 39 -6.93 -19.15 2.28
N GLU A 40 -5.87 -19.62 1.61
CA GLU A 40 -4.49 -19.54 2.10
C GLU A 40 -3.76 -18.24 1.74
N LYS A 41 -4.50 -17.19 1.37
CA LYS A 41 -3.93 -15.91 0.93
C LYS A 41 -4.45 -14.73 1.76
N VAL A 42 -3.53 -13.84 2.10
CA VAL A 42 -3.85 -12.46 2.45
C VAL A 42 -4.16 -11.71 1.18
N VAL A 43 -5.23 -10.91 1.19
CA VAL A 43 -5.73 -10.16 0.04
C VAL A 43 -5.88 -8.68 0.41
N ILE A 44 -5.25 -7.81 -0.37
CA ILE A 44 -5.26 -6.35 -0.22
C ILE A 44 -5.66 -5.72 -1.55
N THR A 45 -6.70 -4.89 -1.52
CA THR A 45 -7.35 -4.30 -2.71
C THR A 45 -7.29 -2.76 -2.73
N GLU A 46 -6.62 -2.15 -1.76
CA GLU A 46 -6.44 -0.70 -1.74
C GLU A 46 -5.38 -0.32 -2.78
N ASN A 47 -5.75 0.58 -3.69
CA ASN A 47 -4.91 0.96 -4.81
C ASN A 47 -4.36 2.37 -4.59
N ILE A 48 -3.06 2.51 -4.81
CA ILE A 48 -2.39 3.82 -4.81
C ILE A 48 -2.24 4.28 -6.26
N LYS A 49 -2.92 5.36 -6.67
CA LYS A 49 -3.04 5.76 -8.07
C LYS A 49 -2.34 7.08 -8.38
N THR A 50 -1.44 7.05 -9.36
CA THR A 50 -0.77 8.25 -9.90
C THR A 50 -1.72 9.11 -10.72
N MET A 51 -1.25 10.29 -11.13
CA MET A 51 -2.08 11.27 -11.83
C MET A 51 -2.59 10.79 -13.19
N ASP A 52 -1.86 9.91 -13.86
CA ASP A 52 -2.26 9.27 -15.12
C ASP A 52 -3.22 8.09 -14.91
N GLY A 53 -3.56 7.77 -13.66
CA GLY A 53 -4.42 6.65 -13.28
C GLY A 53 -3.68 5.32 -13.10
N THR A 54 -2.36 5.28 -13.27
CA THR A 54 -1.58 4.05 -13.06
C THR A 54 -1.61 3.64 -11.57
N VAL A 55 -1.90 2.36 -11.30
CA VAL A 55 -1.78 1.81 -9.95
C VAL A 55 -0.31 1.51 -9.63
N LEU A 56 0.20 2.12 -8.56
CA LEU A 56 1.55 1.88 -8.09
C LEU A 56 1.71 0.45 -7.59
N LYS A 57 2.78 -0.19 -8.04
CA LYS A 57 3.20 -1.49 -7.53
C LYS A 57 3.92 -1.30 -6.19
N PRO A 58 3.74 -2.21 -5.23
CA PRO A 58 4.48 -2.15 -3.99
C PRO A 58 5.96 -2.50 -4.25
N TYR A 59 6.89 -1.66 -3.80
CA TYR A 59 8.31 -2.00 -3.84
C TYR A 59 8.77 -2.74 -2.56
N LYS A 60 7.98 -2.66 -1.48
CA LYS A 60 8.26 -3.36 -0.24
C LYS A 60 6.97 -3.69 0.51
N VAL A 61 6.78 -4.98 0.82
CA VAL A 61 5.76 -5.46 1.74
C VAL A 61 6.46 -6.05 2.96
N MET A 62 6.06 -5.62 4.14
CA MET A 62 6.54 -6.17 5.40
C MET A 62 5.39 -6.70 6.23
N VAL A 63 5.59 -7.87 6.80
CA VAL A 63 4.70 -8.49 7.78
C VAL A 63 5.43 -8.50 9.12
N GLY A 64 4.76 -8.07 10.18
CA GLY A 64 5.33 -8.06 11.52
C GLY A 64 4.29 -8.33 12.59
N ASN A 65 4.75 -8.66 13.79
CA ASN A 65 3.96 -8.63 15.00
C ASN A 65 4.68 -7.75 16.04
N PHE A 66 4.27 -7.81 17.31
CA PHE A 66 4.91 -7.04 18.38
C PHE A 66 6.42 -7.34 18.56
N LEU A 67 6.89 -8.53 18.18
CA LEU A 67 8.25 -9.00 18.47
C LEU A 67 9.20 -8.93 17.28
N LYS A 68 8.69 -9.14 16.06
CA LYS A 68 9.53 -9.32 14.86
C LYS A 68 8.82 -8.92 13.59
N SER A 69 9.60 -8.69 12.53
CA SER A 69 9.09 -8.43 11.18
C SER A 69 9.97 -9.07 10.11
N LYS A 70 9.40 -9.30 8.93
CA LYS A 70 10.09 -9.78 7.73
C LYS A 70 9.56 -9.10 6.48
N VAL A 71 10.40 -9.03 5.46
CA VAL A 71 9.97 -8.66 4.10
C VAL A 71 9.35 -9.89 3.46
N VAL A 72 8.24 -9.70 2.77
CA VAL A 72 7.55 -10.77 2.01
C VAL A 72 7.49 -10.36 0.55
N THR A 73 7.50 -11.36 -0.33
CA THR A 73 7.33 -11.15 -1.76
C THR A 73 5.84 -11.32 -2.10
N PRO A 74 5.12 -10.23 -2.41
CA PRO A 74 3.74 -10.34 -2.84
C PRO A 74 3.65 -10.81 -4.30
N CYS A 75 2.50 -11.34 -4.66
CA CYS A 75 2.00 -11.38 -6.03
C CYS A 75 1.06 -10.18 -6.24
N MET A 76 1.11 -9.57 -7.42
CA MET A 76 0.18 -8.51 -7.82
C MET A 76 -0.48 -8.88 -9.15
N GLU A 77 -1.78 -9.10 -9.10
CA GLU A 77 -2.61 -9.45 -10.27
C GLU A 77 -3.91 -8.65 -10.21
N ASN A 78 -4.32 -8.06 -11.33
CA ASN A 78 -5.54 -7.25 -11.43
C ASN A 78 -5.65 -6.20 -10.30
N GLU A 79 -4.57 -5.45 -10.08
CA GLU A 79 -4.45 -4.42 -9.03
C GLU A 79 -4.60 -4.96 -7.58
N THR A 80 -4.70 -6.28 -7.40
CA THR A 80 -4.83 -6.90 -6.09
C THR A 80 -3.49 -7.44 -5.64
N ILE A 81 -3.10 -7.09 -4.40
CA ILE A 81 -1.89 -7.60 -3.77
C ILE A 81 -2.27 -8.84 -2.96
N THR A 82 -1.54 -9.94 -3.18
CA THR A 82 -1.72 -11.18 -2.44
C THR A 82 -0.40 -11.77 -1.97
N PHE A 83 -0.41 -12.45 -0.82
CA PHE A 83 0.70 -13.29 -0.36
C PHE A 83 0.17 -14.40 0.54
N SER A 84 0.96 -15.45 0.78
CA SER A 84 0.50 -16.60 1.56
C SER A 84 0.27 -16.25 3.03
N THR A 85 -0.79 -16.80 3.64
CA THR A 85 -1.01 -16.71 5.10
C THR A 85 0.12 -17.36 5.90
N LYS A 86 0.91 -18.27 5.30
CA LYS A 86 2.14 -18.82 5.90
C LYS A 86 3.19 -17.75 6.20
N GLU A 87 3.06 -16.58 5.60
CA GLU A 87 3.92 -15.44 5.93
C GLU A 87 3.52 -14.76 7.24
N LEU A 88 2.32 -14.99 7.75
CA LEU A 88 1.85 -14.42 9.00
C LEU A 88 2.46 -15.15 10.21
N TYR A 89 2.62 -14.41 11.30
CA TYR A 89 2.88 -15.00 12.61
C TYR A 89 1.55 -15.38 13.28
N SER A 90 1.56 -16.25 14.29
CA SER A 90 0.38 -16.50 15.13
C SER A 90 -0.11 -15.21 15.79
N GLY A 91 -1.43 -15.02 15.83
CA GLY A 91 -2.09 -13.87 16.44
C GLY A 91 -2.09 -12.61 15.56
N THR A 92 -2.01 -11.44 16.20
CA THR A 92 -2.15 -10.16 15.51
C THR A 92 -0.87 -9.78 14.76
N ASN A 93 -1.03 -9.54 13.46
CA ASN A 93 0.01 -9.08 12.56
C ASN A 93 -0.31 -7.66 12.07
N ARG A 94 0.76 -6.90 11.85
CA ARG A 94 0.80 -5.67 11.07
C ARG A 94 1.32 -6.01 9.68
N ILE A 95 0.65 -5.49 8.66
CA ILE A 95 1.17 -5.48 7.28
C ILE A 95 1.42 -4.02 6.92
N SER A 96 2.63 -3.74 6.44
CA SER A 96 2.98 -2.43 5.92
C SER A 96 3.48 -2.53 4.50
N ILE A 97 2.97 -1.66 3.62
CA ILE A 97 3.32 -1.65 2.21
C ILE A 97 3.83 -0.27 1.83
N ARG A 98 4.91 -0.23 1.06
CA ARG A 98 5.49 1.00 0.53
C ARG A 98 5.37 1.05 -0.98
N TYR A 99 5.02 2.24 -1.46
CA TYR A 99 4.85 2.59 -2.86
C TYR A 99 5.67 3.85 -3.15
N GLU A 100 6.19 3.92 -4.36
CA GLU A 100 6.87 5.11 -4.89
C GLU A 100 6.68 5.12 -6.41
N SER A 101 6.33 6.29 -6.95
CA SER A 101 6.26 6.49 -8.40
C SER A 101 7.67 6.64 -8.99
N GLU A 102 7.85 6.25 -10.25
CA GLU A 102 9.17 6.29 -10.91
C GLU A 102 9.75 7.72 -11.00
N ASP A 103 8.90 8.74 -11.08
CA ASP A 103 9.26 10.16 -11.08
C ASP A 103 9.47 10.74 -9.67
N ALA A 104 9.34 9.92 -8.62
CA ALA A 104 9.44 10.29 -7.21
C ALA A 104 8.50 11.45 -6.80
N VAL A 105 7.41 11.67 -7.52
CA VAL A 105 6.38 12.68 -7.18
C VAL A 105 5.44 12.17 -6.08
N TYR A 106 5.16 10.87 -6.08
CA TYR A 106 4.22 10.23 -5.18
C TYR A 106 4.90 9.11 -4.41
N SER A 107 4.92 9.20 -3.09
CA SER A 107 5.26 8.07 -2.22
C SER A 107 4.20 7.87 -1.14
N ALA A 108 3.89 6.60 -0.89
CA ALA A 108 2.84 6.23 0.05
C ALA A 108 3.24 5.03 0.91
N PHE A 109 2.70 5.02 2.11
CA PHE A 109 2.80 3.95 3.08
C PHE A 109 1.38 3.56 3.49
N THR A 110 1.01 2.29 3.29
CA THR A 110 -0.28 1.78 3.78
C THR A 110 -0.07 0.83 4.96
N TYR A 111 -0.96 0.91 5.95
CA TYR A 111 -0.94 0.10 7.16
C TYR A 111 -2.22 -0.73 7.28
N TYR A 112 -2.04 -2.03 7.54
CA TYR A 112 -3.13 -2.97 7.83
C TYR A 112 -2.83 -3.77 9.10
N MET A 113 -3.90 -4.21 9.75
CA MET A 113 -3.89 -5.23 10.80
C MET A 113 -4.58 -6.49 10.29
N ILE A 114 -4.11 -7.65 10.73
CA ILE A 114 -4.75 -8.93 10.44
C ILE A 114 -4.49 -9.91 11.58
N THR A 115 -5.50 -10.63 12.01
CA THR A 115 -5.33 -11.71 12.99
C THR A 115 -5.22 -13.03 12.26
N ASN A 116 -4.17 -13.79 12.56
CA ASN A 116 -3.98 -15.14 12.09
C ASN A 116 -4.26 -16.09 13.26
N GLU A 117 -5.48 -16.62 13.29
CA GLU A 117 -5.87 -17.70 14.18
C GLU A 117 -5.32 -18.98 13.54
N GLU A 118 -4.26 -19.57 14.14
CA GLU A 118 -3.63 -20.79 13.62
C GLU A 118 -4.61 -21.95 13.43
#